data_AF-A0A0M8ZW07-F1
#
_entry.id   AF-A0A0M8ZW07-F1
#
_cell.length_a   1.000
_cell.length_b   1.000
_cell.length_c   1.000
_cell.angle_alpha   90.00
_cell.angle_beta   90.00
_cell.angle_gamma   90.00
#
_symmetry.space_group_name_H-M   'P 1'
#
loop_
_entity.id
_entity.type
_entity.pdbx_description
1 polymer ?
#
loop_
_entity_poly.entity_id
_entity_poly.type
_entity_poly.pdbx_seq_one_letter_code
_entity_poly.pdbx_strand_id
1 'polypeptide(L)' 'MYAIQSTVRRAPRLLNICQNQRRTILGTPPRVRIALAEKVVLGMVFWLGAMAYPLYVSCNINKWNNREFLKP' A
#
# COMPACT_ATOMS: atom_id res chain seq x y z
N MET A 1 30.28 -17.66 6.15
CA MET A 1 29.88 -18.31 7.43
C MET A 1 29.07 -17.43 8.39
N TYR A 2 28.78 -16.15 8.11
CA TYR A 2 28.07 -15.27 9.06
C TYR A 2 26.53 -15.27 8.97
N ALA A 3 25.96 -15.55 7.79
CA ALA A 3 24.51 -15.50 7.61
C ALA A 3 23.79 -16.61 8.41
N ILE A 4 24.28 -17.85 8.33
CA ILE A 4 23.70 -19.02 9.01
C ILE A 4 23.76 -18.85 10.54
N GLN A 5 24.89 -18.40 11.09
CA GLN A 5 25.02 -18.12 12.53
C GLN A 5 24.07 -16.99 13.00
N SER A 6 23.84 -15.98 12.16
CA SER A 6 22.92 -14.88 12.48
C SER A 6 21.45 -15.33 12.51
N THR A 7 21.06 -16.23 11.60
CA THR A 7 19.71 -16.80 11.52
C THR A 7 19.45 -17.73 12.71
N VAL A 8 20.41 -18.61 13.04
CA VAL A 8 20.31 -19.56 14.16
C VAL A 8 20.22 -18.84 15.51
N ARG A 9 20.86 -17.67 15.67
CA ARG A 9 20.74 -16.86 16.91
C ARG A 9 19.44 -16.07 17.00
N ARG A 10 18.78 -15.74 15.88
CA ARG A 10 17.53 -14.97 15.84
C ARG A 10 16.27 -15.83 16.00
N ALA A 11 16.27 -17.04 15.45
CA ALA A 11 15.16 -17.99 15.55
C ALA A 11 14.68 -18.25 17.01
N PRO A 12 15.55 -18.55 18.00
CA PRO A 12 15.10 -18.82 19.36
C PRO A 12 14.54 -17.58 20.08
N ARG A 13 15.00 -16.38 19.72
CA ARG A 13 14.46 -15.13 20.29
C ARG A 13 13.06 -14.84 19.78
N LEU A 14 12.80 -15.09 18.49
CA LEU A 14 11.46 -14.97 17.92
C LEU A 14 10.50 -15.97 18.54
N LEU A 15 10.95 -17.21 18.76
CA LEU A 15 10.15 -18.28 19.36
C LEU A 15 9.69 -17.93 20.79
N ASN A 16 10.58 -17.37 21.61
CA ASN A 16 10.26 -16.88 22.96
C ASN A 16 9.29 -15.69 22.95
N ILE A 17 9.40 -14.77 21.99
CA ILE A 17 8.46 -13.64 21.86
C ILE A 17 7.06 -14.16 21.50
N CYS A 18 6.96 -15.17 20.62
CA CYS A 18 5.66 -15.70 20.25
C CYS A 18 4.99 -16.56 21.32
N GLN A 19 5.78 -17.31 22.09
CA GLN A 19 5.28 -18.00 23.28
C GLN A 19 4.81 -17.00 24.36
N ASN A 20 5.58 -15.96 24.65
CA ASN A 20 5.21 -14.95 25.66
C ASN A 20 3.99 -14.11 25.27
N GLN A 21 3.82 -13.78 23.99
CA GLN A 21 2.70 -12.94 23.54
C GLN A 21 1.44 -13.73 23.16
N ARG A 22 1.46 -15.07 23.19
CA ARG A 22 0.37 -15.95 22.72
C ARG A 22 -0.19 -15.54 21.35
N ARG A 23 0.68 -15.05 20.44
CA ARG A 23 0.27 -14.64 19.09
C ARG A 23 0.61 -15.74 18.09
N THR A 24 -0.38 -16.16 17.32
CA THR A 24 -0.24 -17.18 16.26
C THR A 24 0.46 -16.64 15.02
N ILE A 25 0.45 -15.32 14.81
CA ILE A 25 1.11 -14.63 13.69
C ILE A 25 2.04 -13.57 14.25
N LEU A 26 3.31 -13.62 13.87
CA LEU A 26 4.31 -12.61 14.24
C LEU A 26 4.86 -11.93 13.01
N GLY A 27 4.65 -10.61 12.97
CA GLY A 27 5.42 -9.74 12.10
C GLY A 27 6.83 -9.62 12.65
N THR A 28 7.82 -10.02 11.87
CA THR A 28 9.20 -9.60 12.13
C THR A 28 9.32 -8.09 11.88
N PRO A 29 10.21 -7.38 12.60
CA PRO A 29 10.42 -5.97 12.33
C PRO A 29 10.86 -5.77 10.87
N PRO A 30 10.31 -4.78 10.16
CA PRO A 30 10.59 -4.58 8.75
C PRO A 30 12.09 -4.30 8.54
N ARG A 31 12.67 -4.85 7.47
CA ARG A 31 14.09 -4.64 7.11
C ARG A 31 14.39 -3.16 6.84
N VAL A 32 13.41 -2.42 6.31
CA VAL A 32 13.49 -0.98 6.03
C VAL A 32 12.24 -0.32 6.61
N ARG A 33 12.42 0.75 7.39
CA ARG A 33 11.31 1.55 7.92
C ARG A 33 10.92 2.59 6.88
N ILE A 34 9.69 2.52 6.39
CA ILE A 34 9.11 3.50 5.47
C ILE A 34 8.62 4.70 6.30
N ALA A 35 9.08 5.89 5.97
CA ALA A 35 8.69 7.11 6.67
C ALA A 35 7.19 7.41 6.44
N LEU A 36 6.55 8.11 7.37
CA LEU A 36 5.13 8.48 7.22
C LEU A 36 4.91 9.29 5.93
N ALA A 37 5.83 10.21 5.61
CA ALA A 37 5.78 11.01 4.40
C ALA A 37 5.72 10.15 3.13
N GLU A 38 6.53 9.10 3.04
CA GLU A 38 6.54 8.20 1.87
C GLU A 38 5.20 7.47 1.71
N LYS A 39 4.57 7.08 2.82
CA LYS A 39 3.23 6.45 2.79
C LYS A 39 2.16 7.42 2.31
N VAL A 40 2.23 8.67 2.75
CA VAL A 40 1.28 9.72 2.35
C VAL A 40 1.44 10.03 0.86
N VAL A 41 2.67 10.21 0.38
CA VAL A 41 2.95 10.46 -1.04
C VAL A 41 2.45 9.31 -1.90
N LEU A 42 2.72 8.06 -1.51
CA LEU A 42 2.22 6.90 -2.23
C LEU A 42 0.69 6.88 -2.27
N GLY A 43 0.03 7.18 -1.15
CA GLY A 43 -1.43 7.28 -1.08
C GLY A 43 -2.01 8.35 -2.01
N MET A 44 -1.37 9.53 -2.08
CA MET A 44 -1.78 10.60 -3.01
C MET A 44 -1.64 10.17 -4.47
N VAL A 45 -0.54 9.51 -4.83
CA VAL A 45 -0.32 9.02 -6.20
C VAL A 45 -1.39 8.01 -6.60
N PHE A 46 -1.71 7.05 -5.72
CA PHE A 46 -2.79 6.09 -5.98
C PHE A 46 -4.14 6.76 -6.12
N TRP A 47 -4.45 7.72 -5.25
CA TRP A 47 -5.72 8.44 -5.30
C TRP A 47 -5.89 9.23 -6.60
N LEU A 48 -4.87 10.00 -6.99
CA LEU A 48 -4.88 10.77 -8.23
C LEU A 48 -4.96 9.86 -9.46
N GLY A 49 -4.21 8.75 -9.47
CA GLY A 49 -4.25 7.77 -10.56
C GLY A 49 -5.63 7.13 -10.72
N ALA A 50 -6.26 6.75 -9.61
CA ALA A 50 -7.60 6.14 -9.64
C ALA A 50 -8.69 7.15 -10.02
N MET A 51 -8.58 8.41 -9.57
CA MET A 51 -9.60 9.43 -9.78
C MET A 51 -9.46 10.21 -11.09
N ALA A 52 -8.31 10.16 -11.76
CA ALA A 52 -8.07 10.91 -13.00
C ALA A 52 -9.11 10.61 -14.10
N TYR A 53 -9.42 9.33 -14.33
CA TYR A 53 -10.39 8.92 -15.35
C TYR A 53 -11.85 9.30 -15.02
N PRO A 54 -12.41 8.98 -13.84
CA PRO A 54 -13.78 9.37 -13.51
C PRO A 54 -13.96 10.89 -13.44
N LEU A 55 -12.94 11.64 -12.99
CA LEU A 55 -12.97 13.11 -13.02
C LEU A 55 -12.99 13.66 -14.45
N TYR A 56 -12.21 13.08 -15.36
CA TYR A 56 -12.25 13.48 -16.77
C TYR A 56 -13.63 13.24 -17.39
N VAL A 57 -14.25 12.10 -17.08
CA VAL A 57 -15.61 11.76 -17.55
C VAL A 57 -16.64 12.73 -16.98
N SER A 58 -16.63 12.97 -15.67
CA SER A 58 -17.62 13.84 -15.02
C SER A 58 -17.50 15.29 -15.49
N CYS A 59 -16.29 15.79 -15.71
CA CYS A 59 -16.07 17.14 -16.23
C CYS A 59 -16.54 17.31 -17.68
N ASN A 60 -16.58 16.24 -18.49
CA ASN A 60 -16.96 16.33 -19.90
C ASN A 60 -18.38 15.83 -20.21
N ILE A 61 -19.15 15.43 -19.19
CA ILE A 61 -20.48 14.84 -19.35
C ILE A 61 -21.44 15.76 -20.13
N ASN A 62 -21.41 17.07 -19.86
CA ASN A 62 -22.27 18.04 -20.53
C ASN A 62 -21.92 18.21 -22.01
N LYS A 63 -20.63 18.09 -22.36
CA LYS A 63 -20.19 18.12 -23.77
C LYS A 63 -20.68 16.92 -24.55
N TRP A 64 -20.77 15.76 -23.91
CA TRP A 64 -21.28 14.54 -24.55
C TRP A 64 -22.80 14.57 -24.67
N ASN A 65 -23.49 15.01 -23.62
CA ASN A 65 -24.94 15.18 -23.63
C ASN A 65 -25.39 16.17 -24.73
N ASN A 66 -24.74 17.33 -24.84
CA ASN A 66 -25.06 18.32 -25.87
C ASN A 66 -24.80 17.85 -27.31
N ARG A 67 -23.90 16.87 -27.51
CA ARG A 67 -23.66 16.26 -28.83
C ARG A 67 -24.76 15.27 -29.21
N GLU A 68 -25.42 14.62 -28.26
CA GLU A 68 -26.57 13.76 -28.55
C GLU A 68 -27.81 14.57 -28.93
N PHE A 69 -28.04 15.73 -28.31
CA PHE A 69 -29.13 16.65 -28.67
C PHE A 69 -28.99 17.29 -30.07
N LEU A 70 -27.79 17.30 -30.65
CA LEU A 70 -27.50 17.88 -31.96
C LEU A 70 -27.44 16.84 -33.09
N LYS A 71 -27.74 15.57 -32.82
CA LYS A 71 -27.91 14.58 -33.89
C LYS A 71 -29.24 14.84 -34.62
N PRO A 72 -29.24 15.00 -35.96
CA PRO A 72 -30.45 15.16 -36.76
C PRO A 72 -31.34 13.92 -36.73
#